data_AF-A0A1G9JM14-F1
#
_entry.id   AF-A0A1G9JM14-F1
#
_cell.length_a   1.000
_cell.length_b   1.000
_cell.length_c   1.000
_cell.angle_alpha   90.00
_cell.angle_beta   90.00
_cell.angle_gamma   90.00
#
_symmetry.space_group_name_H-M   'P 1'
#
loop_
_entity.id
_entity.type
_entity.pdbx_description
1 polymer ?
#
loop_
_entity_poly.entity_id
_entity_poly.type
_entity_poly.pdbx_seq_one_letter_code
_entity_poly.pdbx_strand_id
1 'polypeptide(L)'
;MNCCGQKRQSLQFTSANDTDVHEPETENNLITSDQKPVYFRYTGNNELQVKGIFNITYTFSAHRPRVLVHPDDVSVMRGYPDLVELRET
;
A
#
# COMPACT_ATOMS: atom_id res chain seq x y z
N MET A 1 39.05 9.95 12.92
CA MET A 1 39.07 10.13 11.46
C MET A 1 38.59 8.84 10.80
N ASN A 2 37.80 9.00 9.75
CA ASN A 2 36.92 8.03 9.07
C ASN A 2 37.55 6.71 8.63
N CYS A 3 36.78 5.61 8.68
CA CYS A 3 36.21 4.98 7.47
C CYS A 3 35.30 3.80 7.82
N CYS A 4 33.99 4.02 7.74
CA CYS A 4 32.99 2.96 7.58
C CYS A 4 33.12 2.36 6.18
N GLY A 5 33.21 1.03 6.06
CA GLY A 5 33.01 0.36 4.78
C GLY A 5 33.75 -0.96 4.61
N GLN A 6 33.23 -2.05 5.18
CA GLN A 6 33.45 -3.39 4.64
C GLN A 6 32.11 -4.10 4.50
N LYS A 7 31.59 -4.14 3.26
CA LYS A 7 30.47 -5.01 2.89
C LYS A 7 30.90 -6.47 3.11
N ARG A 8 30.17 -7.19 3.96
CA ARG A 8 30.34 -8.63 4.19
C ARG A 8 30.20 -9.39 2.87
N GLN A 9 31.12 -10.33 2.64
CA GLN A 9 31.10 -11.27 1.53
C GLN A 9 29.79 -12.06 1.54
N SER A 10 29.16 -12.17 0.37
CA SER A 10 28.00 -13.01 0.09
C SER A 10 28.32 -14.47 0.40
N LEU A 11 27.59 -15.07 1.35
CA LEU A 11 27.65 -16.51 1.60
C LEU A 11 26.81 -17.23 0.53
N GLN A 12 27.48 -17.98 -0.34
CA GLN A 12 26.83 -18.96 -1.20
C GLN A 12 26.57 -20.22 -0.36
N PHE A 13 25.32 -20.67 -0.32
CA PHE A 13 24.93 -21.93 0.32
C PHE A 13 24.62 -22.97 -0.76
N THR A 14 25.43 -24.03 -0.81
CA THR A 14 25.09 -25.28 -1.50
C THR A 14 24.67 -26.32 -0.48
N SER A 15 23.36 -26.64 -0.52
CA SER A 15 22.72 -27.95 -0.34
C SER A 15 23.13 -28.87 0.83
N ALA A 16 22.15 -29.20 1.69
CA ALA A 16 21.49 -30.52 1.73
C ALA A 16 20.95 -30.87 3.15
N ASN A 17 19.71 -31.36 3.16
CA ASN A 17 19.02 -32.18 4.16
C ASN A 17 18.67 -31.62 5.56
N ASP A 18 17.39 -31.85 5.87
CA ASP A 18 16.78 -32.05 7.19
C ASP A 18 16.97 -30.94 8.22
N THR A 19 15.92 -30.13 8.42
CA THR A 19 14.99 -30.28 9.56
C THR A 19 14.01 -29.11 9.50
N ASP A 20 12.73 -29.46 9.65
CA ASP A 20 11.57 -28.60 9.83
C ASP A 20 11.86 -27.41 10.78
N VAL A 21 12.13 -26.24 10.20
CA VAL A 21 12.09 -24.95 10.90
C VAL A 21 11.35 -24.00 9.98
N HIS A 22 10.08 -23.81 10.30
CA HIS A 22 9.23 -22.76 9.78
C HIS A 22 9.90 -21.41 10.05
N GLU A 23 10.71 -20.92 9.10
CA GLU A 23 11.02 -19.50 9.05
C GLU A 23 9.71 -18.79 8.70
N PRO A 24 9.21 -17.84 9.53
CA PRO A 24 8.30 -16.86 9.01
C PRO A 24 9.15 -16.00 8.08
N GLU A 25 9.24 -16.41 6.81
CA GLU A 25 9.56 -15.50 5.73
C GLU A 25 8.73 -14.27 6.01
N THR A 26 9.42 -13.16 6.23
CA THR A 26 8.78 -11.87 6.43
C THR A 26 8.28 -11.51 5.05
N GLU A 27 7.16 -12.11 4.68
CA GLU A 27 6.34 -11.76 3.54
C GLU A 27 5.92 -10.32 3.80
N ASN A 28 6.78 -9.38 3.42
CA ASN A 28 6.32 -8.10 2.90
C ASN A 28 5.62 -8.42 1.58
N ASN A 29 4.45 -9.07 1.68
CA ASN A 29 3.44 -9.22 0.65
C ASN A 29 2.77 -7.85 0.42
N LEU A 30 3.57 -6.79 0.30
CA LEU A 30 3.21 -5.64 -0.53
C LEU A 30 3.31 -6.13 -1.98
N ILE A 31 2.40 -7.03 -2.32
CA ILE A 31 1.96 -7.25 -3.67
C ILE A 31 1.43 -5.88 -4.08
N THR A 32 2.27 -5.07 -4.74
CA THR A 32 1.81 -4.00 -5.62
C THR A 32 1.12 -4.71 -6.77
N SER A 33 -0.05 -5.27 -6.49
CA SER A 33 -0.99 -5.72 -7.50
C SER A 33 -1.19 -4.52 -8.40
N ASP A 34 -1.21 -4.70 -9.71
CA ASP A 34 -1.57 -3.65 -10.66
C ASP A 34 -2.92 -3.07 -10.21
N GLN A 35 -2.86 -1.98 -9.44
CA GLN A 35 -4.06 -1.40 -8.88
C GLN A 35 -4.76 -0.73 -10.05
N LYS A 36 -6.05 -1.02 -10.20
CA LYS A 36 -6.86 -0.29 -11.17
C LYS A 36 -7.35 0.99 -10.50
N PRO A 37 -7.71 2.03 -11.27
CA PRO A 37 -8.47 3.13 -10.71
C PRO A 37 -9.74 2.58 -10.06
N VAL A 38 -10.03 2.99 -8.83
CA VAL A 38 -11.23 2.52 -8.11
C VAL A 38 -12.02 3.71 -7.59
N TYR A 39 -13.34 3.61 -7.63
CA TYR A 39 -14.21 4.58 -6.99
C TYR A 39 -14.26 4.35 -5.48
N PHE A 40 -14.10 5.43 -4.72
CA PHE A 40 -14.39 5.43 -3.28
C PHE A 40 -15.68 6.18 -3.01
N ARG A 41 -16.54 5.59 -2.19
CA ARG A 41 -17.72 6.22 -1.63
C ARG A 41 -17.40 6.82 -0.27
N TYR A 42 -17.73 8.08 -0.07
CA TYR A 42 -17.62 8.74 1.22
C TYR A 42 -18.91 8.60 2.03
N THR A 43 -18.77 8.26 3.32
CA THR A 43 -19.89 8.04 4.25
C THR A 43 -19.96 9.05 5.39
N GLY A 44 -19.01 9.99 5.46
CA GLY A 44 -18.99 11.03 6.49
C GLY A 44 -19.92 12.21 6.20
N ASN A 45 -20.10 13.06 7.20
CA ASN A 45 -21.01 14.22 7.15
C ASN A 45 -20.31 15.54 6.81
N ASN A 46 -18.98 15.61 6.92
CA ASN A 46 -18.17 16.81 6.67
C ASN A 46 -17.37 16.68 5.37
N GLU A 47 -16.67 17.73 4.94
CA GLU A 47 -15.69 17.58 3.86
C GLU A 47 -14.43 16.84 4.36
N LEU A 48 -13.96 15.89 3.56
CA LEU A 48 -12.69 15.18 3.77
C LEU A 48 -11.77 15.44 2.58
N GLN A 49 -10.57 15.94 2.85
CA GLN A 49 -9.52 16.07 1.84
C GLN A 49 -8.39 15.10 2.14
N VAL A 50 -8.07 14.24 1.16
CA VAL A 50 -7.00 13.26 1.27
C VAL A 50 -5.94 13.57 0.21
N LYS A 51 -4.69 13.65 0.65
CA LYS A 51 -3.55 13.85 -0.24
C LYS A 51 -2.94 12.50 -0.61
N GLY A 52 -2.93 12.18 -1.90
CA GLY A 52 -2.27 11.00 -2.45
C GLY A 52 -0.74 11.12 -2.52
N ILE A 53 -0.10 10.04 -2.95
CA ILE A 53 1.34 9.89 -3.12
C ILE A 53 1.89 10.89 -4.15
N PHE A 54 1.16 11.12 -5.25
CA PHE A 54 1.57 12.03 -6.33
C PHE A 54 1.11 13.49 -6.14
N ASN A 55 0.93 13.94 -4.90
CA ASN A 55 0.39 15.27 -4.58
C ASN A 55 -1.00 15.56 -5.18
N ILE A 56 -1.74 14.52 -5.57
CA ILE A 56 -3.15 14.65 -5.98
C ILE A 56 -3.99 14.80 -4.71
N THR A 57 -4.80 15.86 -4.63
CA THR A 57 -5.74 16.05 -3.52
C THR A 57 -7.13 15.59 -3.94
N TYR A 58 -7.67 14.61 -3.23
CA TYR A 58 -9.02 14.10 -3.41
C TYR A 58 -9.94 14.76 -2.39
N THR A 59 -10.99 15.41 -2.88
CA THR A 59 -12.01 16.05 -2.02
C THR A 59 -13.29 15.22 -2.03
N PHE A 60 -13.66 14.72 -0.86
CA PHE A 60 -14.87 13.97 -0.61
C PHE A 60 -15.84 14.81 0.22
N SER A 61 -17.11 14.81 -0.17
CA SER A 61 -18.15 15.51 0.60
C SER A 61 -19.52 14.90 0.32
N ALA A 62 -20.54 15.30 1.07
CA ALA A 62 -21.92 14.89 0.79
C ALA A 62 -22.36 15.25 -0.65
N HIS A 63 -21.81 16.32 -1.24
CA HIS A 63 -22.09 16.72 -2.62
C HIS A 63 -21.26 15.97 -3.66
N ARG A 64 -20.14 15.36 -3.25
CA ARG A 64 -19.27 14.51 -4.08
C ARG A 64 -19.03 13.19 -3.35
N PRO A 65 -20.06 12.35 -3.20
CA PRO A 65 -19.97 11.14 -2.40
C PRO A 65 -19.17 10.05 -3.09
N ARG A 66 -18.81 10.20 -4.38
CA ARG A 66 -18.03 9.22 -5.13
C ARG A 66 -16.90 9.92 -5.87
N VAL A 67 -15.67 9.44 -5.69
CA VAL A 67 -14.47 9.99 -6.34
C VAL A 67 -13.66 8.82 -6.91
N LEU A 68 -13.22 8.96 -8.17
CA LEU A 68 -12.31 8.02 -8.79
C LEU A 68 -10.89 8.30 -8.30
N VAL A 69 -10.22 7.27 -7.80
CA VAL A 69 -8.89 7.37 -7.19
C VAL A 69 -7.87 6.68 -8.07
N HIS A 70 -6.70 7.30 -8.22
CA HIS A 70 -5.60 6.74 -8.98
C HIS A 70 -5.13 5.43 -8.34
N PRO A 71 -4.79 4.38 -9.14
CA PRO A 71 -4.19 3.13 -8.69
C PRO A 71 -3.27 3.21 -7.48
N ASP A 72 -2.25 4.06 -7.58
CA ASP A 72 -1.20 4.16 -6.56
C ASP A 72 -1.69 4.78 -5.25
N ASP A 73 -2.78 5.55 -5.30
CA ASP A 73 -3.36 6.24 -4.15
C ASP A 73 -4.48 5.44 -3.46
N VAL A 74 -4.94 4.34 -4.05
CA VAL A 74 -6.01 3.49 -3.49
C VAL A 74 -5.65 3.02 -2.07
N SER A 75 -4.39 2.63 -1.85
CA SER A 75 -3.92 2.20 -0.53
C SER A 75 -3.97 3.32 0.52
N VAL A 76 -3.77 4.58 0.09
CA VAL A 76 -3.93 5.74 0.99
C VAL A 76 -5.39 5.89 1.40
N MET A 77 -6.33 5.75 0.45
CA MET A 77 -7.76 5.89 0.73
C MET A 77 -8.30 4.80 1.67
N ARG A 78 -7.77 3.57 1.56
CA ARG A 78 -8.10 2.47 2.47
C ARG A 78 -7.73 2.74 3.93
N GLY A 79 -6.87 3.73 4.19
CA GLY A 79 -6.55 4.18 5.54
C GLY A 79 -7.65 5.02 6.21
N TYR A 80 -8.67 5.46 5.47
CA TYR A 80 -9.74 6.30 5.99
C TYR A 80 -11.03 5.48 6.21
N PRO A 81 -11.55 5.44 7.45
CA PRO A 81 -12.73 4.61 7.77
C PRO A 81 -14.02 5.08 7.09
N ASP A 82 -14.08 6.37 6.72
CA ASP A 82 -15.24 6.96 6.05
C ASP A 82 -15.21 6.79 4.52
N LEU A 83 -14.21 6.07 3.98
CA LEU A 83 -14.05 5.79 2.56
C LEU A 83 -14.25 4.30 2.27
N VAL A 84 -15.29 3.99 1.49
CA VAL A 84 -15.64 2.63 1.10
C VAL A 84 -15.30 2.42 -0.37
N GLU A 85 -14.36 1.52 -0.66
CA GLU A 85 -14.02 1.10 -2.02
C GLU A 85 -15.24 0.45 -2.70
N LEU A 86 -15.59 0.92 -3.89
CA LEU A 86 -16.67 0.37 -4.70
C LEU A 86 -16.10 -0.62 -5.72
N ARG A 87 -16.52 -1.88 -5.63
CA ARG A 87 -16.20 -2.90 -6.65
C ARG A 87 -17.19 -2.76 -7.79
N GLU A 88 -16.70 -2.56 -9.01
CA GLU A 88 -17.53 -2.72 -10.20
C GLU A 88 -17.87 -4.21 -10.35
N THR A 89 -19.17 -4.51 -10.34
CA THR A 89 -19.74 -5.85 -10.61
C THR A 89 -19.96 -6.05 -12.10
#